data_AF-A0A226CXW2-F1
#
_entry.id   AF-A0A226CXW2-F1
#
_cell.length_a   1.000
_cell.length_b   1.000
_cell.length_c   1.000
_cell.angle_alpha   90.00
_cell.angle_beta   90.00
_cell.angle_gamma   90.00
#
_symmetry.space_group_name_H-M   'P 1'
#
loop_
_entity.id
_entity.type
_entity.pdbx_description
1 polymer ?
#
loop_
_entity_poly.entity_id
_entity_poly.type
_entity_poly.pdbx_seq_one_letter_code
_entity_poly.pdbx_strand_id
1 'polypeptide(L)'
;MDIKTCRLVSSVWNYGSTLALKARTNIRFQLSPKNCKNSVPLSQNSGGWDILNVIEKLKFCPVNVCLLVPFNSDDTLAPPDFSLFPETNNFKSICVELPHGNQYRWQAELVAQLIQSSSTTLKELEFDWAENVDFLDFPSFGDTIFPKLVKLTVENKFDEGAVERVFQAITTSFPNLQYLVTECKYFVEIVEEGLLPNLPQSLNCLNLYGNITPDRMESLLKIPAGLKKFTFGGFNPVFLQLDDDDEEDELQTILYKLLKKQAPTLEKFSVGIVWWDRAEMEIEWKFPIFPFVKKLYIDFSRMQTRIVFETKLESGDFRPINYAECFPVLEFINCAIPEESWVESFLPSKVLFLAILPCIPLLTKADQIASLLTKMLKFERDAIILPDERLTRAGYWFTLVLYQFSVTSTLLPGMFTFFPLFEPTAAPFLPSGLAMIINWWGVRSVRQNSTLPEDLFRTYNQIKLLELRSNACFRTNVIPMSFLIASFGNTFSTFIAISHRHLLPYNVLYFVFPLMSVLCCLVILIMGTAAGKANLVSTQVIKQLFARMHLNRKIIKSLKTVEVKCLDTSIGIMTPLLLIAGCNKLMVKVGLLAK
;
A
#
# COMPACT_ATOMS: atom_id res chain seq x y z
N MET A 1 -32.64 11.19 -7.24
CA MET A 1 -32.18 12.39 -6.51
C MET A 1 -32.34 13.57 -7.45
N ASP A 2 -33.35 14.42 -7.24
CA ASP A 2 -33.63 15.54 -8.14
C ASP A 2 -32.63 16.66 -7.89
N ILE A 3 -31.67 16.85 -8.80
CA ILE A 3 -30.66 17.92 -8.75
C ILE A 3 -31.31 19.31 -8.59
N LYS A 4 -32.56 19.50 -9.03
CA LYS A 4 -33.31 20.75 -8.83
C LYS A 4 -33.58 21.07 -7.36
N THR A 5 -33.62 20.06 -6.49
CA THR A 5 -33.82 20.24 -5.05
C THR A 5 -32.53 20.54 -4.28
N CYS A 6 -31.36 20.35 -4.90
CA CYS A 6 -30.09 20.84 -4.37
C CYS A 6 -30.00 22.37 -4.59
N ARG A 7 -30.68 23.14 -3.74
CA ARG A 7 -30.79 24.62 -3.74
C ARG A 7 -29.47 25.41 -3.69
N LEU A 8 -28.30 24.75 -3.74
CA LEU A 8 -26.98 25.37 -3.66
C LEU A 8 -26.20 25.37 -4.98
N VAL A 9 -26.75 24.83 -6.07
CA VAL A 9 -26.06 24.83 -7.37
C VAL A 9 -26.67 25.91 -8.27
N SER A 10 -25.88 26.92 -8.64
CA SER A 10 -26.36 27.96 -9.57
C SER A 10 -26.83 27.31 -10.88
N SER A 11 -27.85 27.89 -11.53
CA SER A 11 -28.37 27.39 -12.82
C SER A 11 -27.28 27.25 -13.89
N VAL A 12 -26.25 28.09 -13.84
CA VAL A 12 -25.07 28.04 -14.73
C VAL A 12 -24.18 26.82 -14.43
N TRP A 13 -24.01 26.47 -13.15
CA TRP A 13 -23.32 25.24 -12.77
C TRP A 13 -24.11 24.00 -13.18
N ASN A 14 -25.44 24.07 -13.20
CA ASN A 14 -26.29 22.94 -13.56
C ASN A 14 -26.12 22.53 -15.03
N TYR A 15 -26.18 23.46 -15.99
CA TYR A 15 -26.04 23.11 -17.41
C TYR A 15 -24.64 22.66 -17.81
N GLY A 16 -23.59 23.36 -17.39
CA GLY A 16 -22.20 23.00 -17.75
C GLY A 16 -21.70 21.74 -17.04
N SER A 17 -22.06 21.55 -15.78
CA SER A 17 -21.58 20.41 -14.99
C SER A 17 -22.34 19.13 -15.30
N THR A 18 -23.58 19.21 -15.79
CA THR A 18 -24.40 18.02 -16.08
C THR A 18 -23.75 17.10 -17.11
N LEU A 19 -23.19 17.64 -18.20
CA LEU A 19 -22.50 16.80 -19.20
C LEU A 19 -21.25 16.14 -18.62
N ALA A 20 -20.46 16.88 -17.84
CA ALA A 20 -19.26 16.36 -17.19
C ALA A 20 -19.59 15.33 -16.10
N LEU A 21 -20.66 15.54 -15.33
CA LEU A 21 -21.16 14.60 -14.33
C LEU A 21 -21.68 13.34 -15.03
N LYS A 22 -22.55 13.45 -16.04
CA LYS A 22 -23.04 12.31 -16.84
C LYS A 22 -21.92 11.47 -17.41
N ALA A 23 -20.85 12.09 -17.90
CA ALA A 23 -19.69 11.39 -18.45
C ALA A 23 -18.84 10.66 -17.39
N ARG A 24 -18.90 11.09 -16.11
CA ARG A 24 -18.10 10.54 -15.01
C ARG A 24 -18.90 9.66 -14.05
N THR A 25 -20.22 9.81 -14.01
CA THR A 25 -21.10 9.02 -13.17
C THR A 25 -21.17 7.61 -13.73
N ASN A 26 -20.92 6.63 -12.86
CA ASN A 26 -21.28 5.24 -13.08
C ASN A 26 -22.62 5.01 -12.36
N ILE A 27 -23.66 4.64 -13.11
CA ILE A 27 -24.97 4.32 -12.53
C ILE A 27 -25.08 2.81 -12.38
N ARG A 28 -25.24 2.37 -11.13
CA ARG A 28 -25.56 0.99 -10.80
C ARG A 28 -27.07 0.75 -10.92
N PHE A 29 -27.45 -0.16 -11.78
CA PHE A 29 -28.82 -0.68 -11.90
C PHE A 29 -28.87 -2.03 -11.25
N GLN A 30 -29.69 -2.15 -10.22
CA GLN A 30 -29.96 -3.44 -9.61
C GLN A 30 -31.17 -4.03 -10.32
N LEU A 31 -30.93 -5.14 -11.03
CA LEU A 31 -31.93 -5.99 -11.65
C LEU A 31 -32.48 -6.98 -10.58
N SER A 32 -32.94 -6.47 -9.43
CA SER A 32 -33.62 -7.26 -8.38
C SER A 32 -35.02 -6.75 -8.05
N PRO A 33 -35.86 -7.61 -7.46
CA PRO A 33 -36.94 -7.15 -6.60
C PRO A 33 -36.34 -6.51 -5.32
N LYS A 34 -36.82 -5.32 -4.97
CA LYS A 34 -36.45 -4.46 -3.83
C LYS A 34 -35.39 -4.98 -2.83
N ASN A 35 -34.26 -4.26 -2.80
CA ASN A 35 -33.38 -3.95 -1.66
C ASN A 35 -33.64 -4.72 -0.32
N CYS A 36 -33.24 -6.00 -0.25
CA CYS A 36 -33.53 -6.89 0.89
C CYS A 36 -32.88 -6.53 2.24
N LYS A 37 -32.10 -5.45 2.34
CA LYS A 37 -31.27 -5.23 3.55
C LYS A 37 -31.71 -4.13 4.51
N ASN A 38 -32.58 -3.18 4.13
CA ASN A 38 -32.83 -2.01 4.99
C ASN A 38 -34.27 -1.45 5.06
N SER A 39 -35.29 -2.12 4.54
CA SER A 39 -36.67 -1.66 4.72
C SER A 39 -37.44 -2.59 5.62
N VAL A 40 -37.91 -2.02 6.73
CA VAL A 40 -39.17 -2.33 7.45
C VAL A 40 -40.04 -3.34 6.69
N PRO A 41 -40.58 -4.40 7.35
CA PRO A 41 -41.46 -5.38 6.71
C PRO A 41 -42.71 -4.67 6.17
N LEU A 42 -42.61 -4.20 4.92
CA LEU A 42 -43.71 -3.71 4.14
C LEU A 42 -44.41 -4.94 3.58
N SER A 43 -45.72 -4.97 3.78
CA SER A 43 -46.67 -6.03 3.45
C SER A 43 -46.28 -6.92 2.26
N GLN A 44 -46.46 -8.22 2.46
CA GLN A 44 -46.19 -9.37 1.57
C GLN A 44 -46.76 -9.30 0.14
N ASN A 45 -47.39 -8.21 -0.29
CA ASN A 45 -48.15 -8.13 -1.54
C ASN A 45 -47.53 -7.18 -2.60
N SER A 46 -46.26 -6.77 -2.47
CA SER A 46 -45.60 -5.93 -3.50
C SER A 46 -44.23 -6.44 -3.97
N GLY A 47 -44.07 -7.77 -4.03
CA GLY A 47 -42.85 -8.47 -4.50
C GLY A 47 -42.54 -8.30 -6.00
N GLY A 48 -43.04 -7.25 -6.64
CA GLY A 48 -42.73 -6.91 -8.02
C GLY A 48 -41.36 -6.25 -8.15
N TRP A 49 -40.65 -6.60 -9.22
CA TRP A 49 -39.50 -5.85 -9.71
C TRP A 49 -39.83 -4.36 -9.85
N ASP A 50 -38.95 -3.48 -9.34
CA ASP A 50 -39.07 -2.04 -9.56
C ASP A 50 -38.47 -1.63 -10.92
N ILE A 51 -38.99 -2.26 -11.99
CA ILE A 51 -38.50 -2.03 -13.35
C ILE A 51 -38.69 -0.57 -13.79
N LEU A 52 -39.75 0.08 -13.30
CA LEU A 52 -40.03 1.48 -13.60
C LEU A 52 -38.90 2.39 -13.11
N ASN A 53 -38.29 2.10 -11.97
CA ASN A 53 -37.12 2.82 -11.47
C ASN A 53 -35.86 2.55 -12.31
N VAL A 54 -35.67 1.33 -12.82
CA VAL A 54 -34.59 1.04 -13.78
C VAL A 54 -34.79 1.87 -15.05
N ILE A 55 -35.99 1.86 -15.62
CA ILE A 55 -36.34 2.64 -16.82
C ILE A 55 -36.18 4.15 -16.56
N GLU A 56 -36.64 4.65 -15.41
CA GLU A 56 -36.49 6.06 -15.04
C GLU A 56 -35.01 6.47 -14.92
N LYS A 57 -34.18 5.63 -14.32
CA LYS A 57 -32.73 5.85 -14.28
C LYS A 57 -32.09 5.77 -15.67
N LEU A 58 -32.58 4.91 -16.56
CA LEU A 58 -32.11 4.84 -17.95
C LEU A 58 -32.47 6.10 -18.75
N LYS A 59 -33.61 6.73 -18.47
CA LYS A 59 -33.98 8.05 -19.05
C LYS A 59 -33.02 9.18 -18.68
N PHE A 60 -32.15 8.99 -17.69
CA PHE A 60 -31.04 9.93 -17.42
C PHE A 60 -29.98 9.92 -18.53
N CYS A 61 -30.02 8.94 -19.43
CA CYS A 61 -29.04 8.66 -20.48
C CYS A 61 -27.62 8.55 -19.89
N PRO A 62 -27.38 7.59 -18.99
CA PRO A 62 -26.03 7.37 -18.47
C PRO A 62 -25.10 6.94 -19.60
N VAL A 63 -23.85 7.35 -19.45
CA VAL A 63 -22.77 6.96 -20.35
C VAL A 63 -22.06 5.71 -19.84
N ASN A 64 -22.00 5.54 -18.51
CA ASN A 64 -21.38 4.38 -17.86
C ASN A 64 -22.40 3.72 -16.95
N VAL A 65 -22.52 2.42 -17.10
CA VAL A 65 -23.57 1.61 -16.48
C VAL A 65 -22.95 0.36 -15.87
N CYS A 66 -23.42 0.01 -14.67
CA CYS A 66 -23.12 -1.24 -14.02
C CYS A 66 -24.45 -1.95 -13.74
N LEU A 67 -24.66 -3.08 -14.39
CA LEU A 67 -25.85 -3.92 -14.32
C LEU A 67 -25.58 -4.98 -13.25
N LEU A 68 -26.15 -4.77 -12.07
CA LEU A 68 -26.07 -5.71 -10.96
C LEU A 68 -27.22 -6.69 -11.08
N VAL A 69 -26.93 -7.95 -11.33
CA VAL A 69 -27.94 -8.99 -11.40
C VAL A 69 -27.82 -9.87 -10.15
N PRO A 70 -28.78 -9.80 -9.22
CA PRO A 70 -28.64 -10.34 -7.88
C PRO A 70 -28.94 -11.85 -7.80
N PHE A 71 -28.31 -12.48 -6.80
CA PHE A 71 -28.31 -13.92 -6.56
C PHE A 71 -29.46 -14.46 -5.68
N ASN A 72 -30.63 -13.83 -5.59
CA ASN A 72 -31.62 -14.34 -4.62
C ASN A 72 -32.32 -15.60 -5.17
N SER A 73 -31.91 -16.81 -4.78
CA SER A 73 -32.39 -18.09 -5.34
C SER A 73 -33.90 -18.29 -5.31
N ASP A 74 -34.61 -17.58 -4.45
CA ASP A 74 -36.00 -17.86 -4.10
C ASP A 74 -37.01 -17.06 -4.95
N ASP A 75 -36.54 -16.10 -5.76
CA ASP A 75 -37.41 -15.18 -6.51
C ASP A 75 -37.65 -15.66 -7.95
N THR A 76 -38.72 -16.43 -8.16
CA THR A 76 -39.24 -16.73 -9.52
C THR A 76 -39.97 -15.53 -10.08
N LEU A 77 -39.22 -14.65 -10.76
CA LEU A 77 -39.77 -13.44 -11.35
C LEU A 77 -40.14 -13.67 -12.81
N ALA A 78 -41.36 -13.25 -13.17
CA ALA A 78 -41.78 -13.20 -14.57
C ALA A 78 -40.89 -12.23 -15.36
N PRO A 79 -40.55 -12.55 -16.61
CA PRO A 79 -39.79 -11.65 -17.47
C PRO A 79 -40.57 -10.35 -17.68
N PRO A 80 -39.91 -9.19 -17.62
CA PRO A 80 -40.55 -7.93 -17.91
C PRO A 80 -40.81 -7.78 -19.40
N ASP A 81 -41.68 -6.84 -19.74
CA ASP A 81 -41.84 -6.37 -21.11
C ASP A 81 -40.59 -5.59 -21.54
N PHE A 82 -39.78 -6.18 -22.43
CA PHE A 82 -38.56 -5.56 -22.94
C PHE A 82 -38.83 -4.29 -23.78
N SER A 83 -40.05 -4.11 -24.29
CA SER A 83 -40.42 -2.90 -25.03
C SER A 83 -40.40 -1.62 -24.16
N LEU A 84 -40.38 -1.78 -22.83
CA LEU A 84 -40.27 -0.65 -21.91
C LEU A 84 -38.86 -0.08 -21.81
N PHE A 85 -37.84 -0.82 -22.26
CA PHE A 85 -36.46 -0.35 -22.28
C PHE A 85 -36.22 0.54 -23.51
N PRO A 86 -35.47 1.65 -23.36
CA PRO A 86 -35.13 2.49 -24.51
C PRO A 86 -34.32 1.69 -25.54
N GLU A 87 -34.78 1.71 -26.80
CA GLU A 87 -34.17 0.98 -27.93
C GLU A 87 -32.73 1.42 -28.22
N THR A 88 -32.42 2.71 -28.00
CA THR A 88 -31.10 3.27 -28.29
C THR A 88 -30.35 3.59 -27.00
N ASN A 89 -29.52 2.65 -26.56
CA ASN A 89 -28.58 2.90 -25.47
C ASN A 89 -27.19 3.18 -26.03
N ASN A 90 -26.71 4.40 -25.81
CA ASN A 90 -25.38 4.84 -26.24
C ASN A 90 -24.35 4.65 -25.12
N PHE A 91 -24.35 3.47 -24.47
CA PHE A 91 -23.43 3.22 -23.37
C PHE A 91 -21.99 3.17 -23.88
N LYS A 92 -21.07 3.73 -23.09
CA LYS A 92 -19.62 3.63 -23.31
C LYS A 92 -18.97 2.61 -22.38
N SER A 93 -19.57 2.32 -21.24
CA SER A 93 -19.06 1.32 -20.30
C SER A 93 -20.24 0.53 -19.74
N ILE A 94 -20.14 -0.80 -19.82
CA ILE A 94 -21.08 -1.74 -19.21
C ILE A 94 -20.27 -2.70 -18.35
N CYS A 95 -20.61 -2.78 -17.07
CA CYS A 95 -20.19 -3.82 -16.15
C CYS A 95 -21.40 -4.71 -15.87
N VAL A 96 -21.26 -6.01 -15.96
CA VAL A 96 -22.31 -6.99 -15.74
C VAL A 96 -21.90 -7.88 -14.58
N GLU A 97 -22.68 -7.85 -13.50
CA GLU A 97 -22.59 -8.85 -12.42
C GLU A 97 -23.71 -9.86 -12.65
N LEU A 98 -23.44 -11.04 -13.22
CA LEU A 98 -24.50 -11.99 -13.62
C LEU A 98 -25.05 -12.83 -12.44
N PRO A 99 -26.34 -13.19 -12.47
CA PRO A 99 -26.98 -13.95 -11.41
C PRO A 99 -26.85 -15.46 -11.68
N HIS A 100 -27.49 -16.27 -10.85
CA HIS A 100 -27.30 -17.72 -10.84
C HIS A 100 -28.53 -18.49 -11.29
N GLY A 101 -28.36 -19.43 -12.21
CA GLY A 101 -29.39 -20.39 -12.58
C GLY A 101 -30.33 -19.95 -13.70
N ASN A 102 -30.93 -20.95 -14.34
CA ASN A 102 -31.74 -20.82 -15.56
C ASN A 102 -32.97 -19.91 -15.40
N GLN A 103 -33.45 -19.69 -14.18
CA GLN A 103 -34.58 -18.80 -13.89
C GLN A 103 -34.31 -17.33 -14.27
N TYR A 104 -33.04 -16.96 -14.46
CA TYR A 104 -32.63 -15.61 -14.85
C TYR A 104 -32.27 -15.46 -16.33
N ARG A 105 -32.62 -16.45 -17.17
CA ARG A 105 -32.35 -16.41 -18.61
C ARG A 105 -32.77 -15.09 -19.27
N TRP A 106 -33.93 -14.57 -18.92
CA TRP A 106 -34.43 -13.31 -19.47
C TRP A 106 -33.55 -12.11 -19.09
N GLN A 107 -32.86 -12.14 -17.95
CA GLN A 107 -31.94 -11.07 -17.54
C GLN A 107 -30.68 -11.10 -18.39
N ALA A 108 -30.16 -12.29 -18.71
CA ALA A 108 -29.07 -12.42 -19.67
C ALA A 108 -29.49 -11.98 -21.08
N GLU A 109 -30.70 -12.31 -21.52
CA GLU A 109 -31.24 -11.82 -22.80
C GLU A 109 -31.33 -10.29 -22.83
N LEU A 110 -31.83 -9.67 -21.75
CA LEU A 110 -31.85 -8.22 -21.60
C LEU A 110 -30.44 -7.61 -21.62
N VAL A 111 -29.50 -8.18 -20.86
CA VAL A 111 -28.10 -7.73 -20.84
C VAL A 111 -27.48 -7.82 -22.24
N ALA A 112 -27.69 -8.94 -22.95
CA ALA A 112 -27.22 -9.12 -24.31
C ALA A 112 -27.79 -8.05 -25.25
N GLN A 113 -29.10 -7.75 -25.16
CA GLN A 113 -29.73 -6.67 -25.93
C GLN A 113 -29.15 -5.28 -25.59
N LEU A 114 -28.90 -4.99 -24.32
CA LEU A 114 -28.29 -3.72 -23.89
C LEU A 114 -26.85 -3.57 -24.41
N ILE A 115 -26.07 -4.65 -24.42
CA ILE A 115 -24.72 -4.67 -24.98
C ILE A 115 -24.78 -4.48 -26.51
N GLN A 116 -25.60 -5.26 -27.21
CA GLN A 116 -25.74 -5.20 -28.68
C GLN A 116 -26.24 -3.83 -29.16
N SER A 117 -27.24 -3.25 -28.48
CA SER A 117 -27.74 -1.89 -28.79
C SER A 117 -26.67 -0.81 -28.57
N SER A 118 -25.66 -1.09 -27.74
CA SER A 118 -24.52 -0.20 -27.49
C SER A 118 -23.31 -0.45 -28.40
N SER A 119 -23.41 -1.35 -29.39
CA SER A 119 -22.29 -1.79 -30.24
C SER A 119 -21.45 -0.65 -30.84
N THR A 120 -22.10 0.42 -31.31
CA THR A 120 -21.43 1.56 -31.95
C THR A 120 -20.78 2.55 -30.97
N THR A 121 -21.07 2.46 -29.67
CA THR A 121 -20.61 3.42 -28.65
C THR A 121 -19.78 2.80 -27.52
N LEU A 122 -19.93 1.49 -27.29
CA LEU A 122 -19.31 0.77 -26.18
C LEU A 122 -17.78 0.82 -26.30
N LYS A 123 -17.12 1.14 -25.19
CA LYS A 123 -15.66 1.24 -25.06
C LYS A 123 -15.09 0.26 -24.05
N GLU A 124 -15.83 0.00 -22.99
CA GLU A 124 -15.43 -0.89 -21.91
C GLU A 124 -16.56 -1.88 -21.63
N LEU A 125 -16.23 -3.16 -21.58
CA LEU A 125 -17.14 -4.24 -21.23
C LEU A 125 -16.49 -5.07 -20.14
N GLU A 126 -17.21 -5.28 -19.05
CA GLU A 126 -16.74 -6.00 -17.88
C GLU A 126 -17.78 -7.02 -17.46
N PHE A 127 -17.36 -8.27 -17.29
CA PHE A 127 -18.15 -9.33 -16.71
C PHE A 127 -17.50 -9.72 -15.39
N ASP A 128 -18.18 -9.43 -14.29
CA ASP A 128 -17.81 -9.82 -12.93
C ASP A 128 -18.83 -10.87 -12.47
N TRP A 129 -18.38 -11.90 -11.76
CA TRP A 129 -19.26 -13.01 -11.36
C TRP A 129 -19.01 -13.34 -9.89
N ALA A 130 -20.05 -13.75 -9.19
CA ALA A 130 -19.86 -14.25 -7.84
C ALA A 130 -19.24 -15.66 -7.89
N GLU A 131 -18.29 -15.94 -7.00
CA GLU A 131 -17.63 -17.24 -6.90
C GLU A 131 -18.64 -18.39 -6.60
N ASN A 132 -18.37 -19.59 -7.14
CA ASN A 132 -18.90 -20.91 -6.72
C ASN A 132 -20.24 -21.46 -7.25
N VAL A 133 -20.75 -21.10 -8.45
CA VAL A 133 -22.07 -21.64 -8.89
C VAL A 133 -22.19 -21.78 -10.41
N ASP A 134 -23.02 -22.73 -10.85
CA ASP A 134 -23.40 -22.98 -12.26
C ASP A 134 -23.63 -21.68 -13.04
N PHE A 135 -22.80 -21.47 -14.05
CA PHE A 135 -22.62 -20.18 -14.69
C PHE A 135 -23.66 -19.99 -15.80
N LEU A 136 -24.24 -18.79 -15.88
CA LEU A 136 -24.83 -18.35 -17.14
C LEU A 136 -23.74 -18.29 -18.21
N ASP A 137 -24.18 -18.30 -19.46
CA ASP A 137 -23.27 -18.35 -20.59
C ASP A 137 -22.81 -16.94 -21.00
N PHE A 138 -21.59 -16.81 -21.54
CA PHE A 138 -21.15 -15.58 -22.20
C PHE A 138 -22.05 -15.31 -23.42
N PRO A 139 -22.61 -14.10 -23.56
CA PRO A 139 -23.60 -13.83 -24.59
C PRO A 139 -22.99 -13.95 -25.99
N SER A 140 -23.70 -14.63 -26.88
CA SER A 140 -23.35 -14.62 -28.31
C SER A 140 -23.69 -13.25 -28.91
N PHE A 141 -22.69 -12.62 -29.53
CA PHE A 141 -22.89 -11.35 -30.23
C PHE A 141 -23.23 -11.53 -31.72
N GLY A 142 -23.27 -12.76 -32.22
CA GLY A 142 -23.45 -13.04 -33.65
C GLY A 142 -22.46 -12.24 -34.50
N ASP A 143 -22.96 -11.60 -35.55
CA ASP A 143 -22.16 -10.76 -36.47
C ASP A 143 -22.00 -9.30 -35.99
N THR A 144 -22.33 -9.01 -34.73
CA THR A 144 -22.24 -7.65 -34.19
C THR A 144 -20.78 -7.26 -33.96
N ILE A 145 -20.38 -6.12 -34.54
CA ILE A 145 -19.03 -5.56 -34.37
C ILE A 145 -19.09 -4.38 -33.40
N PHE A 146 -18.12 -4.31 -32.48
CA PHE A 146 -17.97 -3.25 -31.49
C PHE A 146 -16.74 -2.40 -31.83
N PRO A 147 -16.83 -1.49 -32.81
CA PRO A 147 -15.65 -0.80 -33.34
C PRO A 147 -14.97 0.13 -32.33
N LYS A 148 -15.62 0.49 -31.22
CA LYS A 148 -15.05 1.38 -30.19
C LYS A 148 -14.62 0.65 -28.91
N LEU A 149 -14.83 -0.66 -28.82
CA LEU A 149 -14.47 -1.43 -27.64
C LEU A 149 -12.95 -1.55 -27.56
N VAL A 150 -12.38 -0.99 -26.49
CA VAL A 150 -10.93 -0.96 -26.25
C VAL A 150 -10.53 -1.76 -25.01
N LYS A 151 -11.47 -2.02 -24.10
CA LYS A 151 -11.24 -2.75 -22.85
C LYS A 151 -12.29 -3.85 -22.68
N LEU A 152 -11.81 -5.06 -22.46
CA LEU A 152 -12.61 -6.21 -22.07
C LEU A 152 -12.05 -6.77 -20.76
N THR A 153 -12.91 -6.92 -19.77
CA THR A 153 -12.63 -7.60 -18.51
C THR A 153 -13.57 -8.79 -18.41
N VAL A 154 -13.01 -9.99 -18.29
CA VAL A 154 -13.74 -11.24 -18.24
C VAL A 154 -13.27 -11.95 -16.98
N GLU A 155 -13.98 -11.71 -15.88
CA GLU A 155 -13.61 -12.26 -14.58
C GLU A 155 -14.40 -13.53 -14.25
N ASN A 156 -13.77 -14.45 -13.52
CA ASN A 156 -14.35 -15.70 -12.97
C ASN A 156 -14.60 -16.85 -13.94
N LYS A 157 -15.10 -17.94 -13.34
CA LYS A 157 -15.16 -19.24 -13.96
C LYS A 157 -16.27 -19.34 -15.00
N PHE A 158 -15.93 -19.63 -16.24
CA PHE A 158 -16.84 -20.06 -17.30
C PHE A 158 -16.94 -21.58 -17.37
N ASP A 159 -18.09 -22.05 -17.84
CA ASP A 159 -18.25 -23.41 -18.36
C ASP A 159 -17.37 -23.63 -19.61
N GLU A 160 -17.03 -24.90 -19.89
CA GLU A 160 -16.10 -25.29 -20.97
C GLU A 160 -16.47 -24.70 -22.36
N GLY A 161 -17.75 -24.40 -22.63
CA GLY A 161 -18.16 -23.79 -23.90
C GLY A 161 -18.08 -22.26 -23.97
N ALA A 162 -18.05 -21.56 -22.82
CA ALA A 162 -18.12 -20.10 -22.82
C ALA A 162 -16.79 -19.47 -23.24
N VAL A 163 -15.69 -20.19 -23.04
CA VAL A 163 -14.34 -19.77 -23.44
C VAL A 163 -14.28 -19.58 -24.94
N GLU A 164 -14.67 -20.60 -25.72
CA GLU A 164 -14.72 -20.49 -27.18
C GLU A 164 -15.53 -19.27 -27.64
N ARG A 165 -16.69 -19.00 -27.01
CA ARG A 165 -17.53 -17.82 -27.32
C ARG A 165 -16.86 -16.49 -26.98
N VAL A 166 -16.22 -16.38 -25.82
CA VAL A 166 -15.45 -15.18 -25.44
C VAL A 166 -14.39 -14.89 -26.50
N PHE A 167 -13.69 -15.92 -26.97
CA PHE A 167 -12.61 -15.75 -27.92
C PHE A 167 -13.06 -15.54 -29.35
N GLN A 168 -14.13 -16.20 -29.76
CA GLN A 168 -14.82 -15.84 -30.98
C GLN A 168 -15.17 -14.36 -30.97
N ALA A 169 -15.76 -13.84 -29.88
CA ALA A 169 -16.07 -12.42 -29.77
C ALA A 169 -14.82 -11.51 -29.80
N ILE A 170 -13.74 -11.88 -29.12
CA ILE A 170 -12.47 -11.13 -29.15
C ILE A 170 -11.93 -11.02 -30.57
N THR A 171 -11.99 -12.10 -31.34
CA THR A 171 -11.40 -12.19 -32.68
C THR A 171 -12.28 -11.59 -33.77
N THR A 172 -13.61 -11.76 -33.68
CA THR A 172 -14.55 -11.33 -34.74
C THR A 172 -15.28 -10.02 -34.40
N SER A 173 -15.66 -9.83 -33.13
CA SER A 173 -16.51 -8.70 -32.72
C SER A 173 -15.71 -7.50 -32.20
N PHE A 174 -14.48 -7.68 -31.69
CA PHE A 174 -13.71 -6.65 -30.99
C PHE A 174 -12.40 -6.23 -31.70
N PRO A 175 -12.45 -5.70 -32.93
CA PRO A 175 -11.26 -5.49 -33.77
C PRO A 175 -10.26 -4.46 -33.21
N ASN A 176 -10.70 -3.58 -32.29
CA ASN A 176 -9.89 -2.51 -31.70
C ASN A 176 -9.55 -2.75 -30.22
N LEU A 177 -9.67 -3.99 -29.75
CA LEU A 177 -9.39 -4.34 -28.36
C LEU A 177 -7.92 -4.06 -28.02
N GLN A 178 -7.67 -3.26 -26.99
CA GLN A 178 -6.33 -2.88 -26.54
C GLN A 178 -5.96 -3.49 -25.18
N TYR A 179 -6.97 -3.75 -24.35
CA TYR A 179 -6.82 -4.20 -22.97
C TYR A 179 -7.71 -5.41 -22.72
N LEU A 180 -7.09 -6.52 -22.34
CA LEU A 180 -7.76 -7.75 -21.93
C LEU A 180 -7.41 -8.10 -20.48
N VAL A 181 -8.42 -8.34 -19.66
CA VAL A 181 -8.28 -9.00 -18.34
C VAL A 181 -9.02 -10.32 -18.41
N THR A 182 -8.35 -11.40 -18.00
CA THR A 182 -8.96 -12.72 -17.95
C THR A 182 -8.21 -13.63 -16.96
N GLU A 183 -8.86 -14.71 -16.53
CA GLU A 183 -8.21 -15.73 -15.72
C GLU A 183 -7.15 -16.50 -16.54
N CYS A 184 -6.06 -16.89 -15.89
CA CYS A 184 -5.00 -17.70 -16.47
C CYS A 184 -5.53 -18.98 -17.10
N LYS A 185 -6.42 -19.70 -16.40
CA LYS A 185 -7.06 -20.92 -16.89
C LYS A 185 -7.70 -20.72 -18.27
N TYR A 186 -8.52 -19.68 -18.40
CA TYR A 186 -9.17 -19.37 -19.67
C TYR A 186 -8.16 -19.03 -20.73
N PHE A 187 -7.23 -18.13 -20.42
CA PHE A 187 -6.19 -17.73 -21.36
C PHE A 187 -5.40 -18.92 -21.93
N VAL A 188 -5.12 -19.94 -21.11
CA VAL A 188 -4.40 -21.14 -21.53
C VAL A 188 -5.23 -22.00 -22.49
N GLU A 189 -6.54 -22.18 -22.26
CA GLU A 189 -7.41 -22.99 -23.13
C GLU A 189 -7.39 -22.49 -24.58
N ILE A 190 -7.37 -21.18 -24.79
CA ILE A 190 -7.29 -20.54 -26.12
C ILE A 190 -5.96 -20.79 -26.79
N VAL A 191 -4.91 -20.77 -25.98
CA VAL A 191 -3.55 -21.02 -26.43
C VAL A 191 -3.44 -22.46 -26.93
N GLU A 192 -4.08 -23.39 -26.23
CA GLU A 192 -4.16 -24.80 -26.57
C GLU A 192 -5.04 -25.04 -27.80
N GLU A 193 -6.14 -24.29 -27.96
CA GLU A 193 -6.99 -24.30 -29.15
C GLU A 193 -6.35 -23.63 -30.38
N GLY A 194 -5.17 -23.02 -30.25
CA GLY A 194 -4.46 -22.40 -31.37
C GLY A 194 -5.10 -21.09 -31.86
N LEU A 195 -5.91 -20.43 -31.04
CA LEU A 195 -6.63 -19.20 -31.39
C LEU A 195 -5.81 -17.91 -31.16
N LEU A 196 -4.64 -18.01 -30.55
CA LEU A 196 -3.74 -16.86 -30.32
C LEU A 196 -3.41 -16.01 -31.57
N PRO A 197 -3.14 -16.59 -32.76
CA PRO A 197 -2.82 -15.79 -33.95
C PRO A 197 -3.95 -14.86 -34.39
N ASN A 198 -5.19 -15.14 -33.93
CA ASN A 198 -6.37 -14.37 -34.27
C ASN A 198 -6.61 -13.20 -33.31
N LEU A 199 -5.81 -13.07 -32.24
CA LEU A 199 -5.95 -11.95 -31.31
C LEU A 199 -5.79 -10.60 -32.04
N PRO A 200 -6.58 -9.57 -31.68
CA PRO A 200 -6.48 -8.25 -32.28
C PRO A 200 -5.05 -7.71 -32.19
N GLN A 201 -4.50 -7.24 -33.32
CA GLN A 201 -3.16 -6.64 -33.38
C GLN A 201 -3.04 -5.38 -32.51
N SER A 202 -4.18 -4.76 -32.15
CA SER A 202 -4.24 -3.62 -31.24
C SER A 202 -3.99 -3.98 -29.77
N LEU A 203 -4.04 -5.27 -29.41
CA LEU A 203 -3.87 -5.74 -28.04
C LEU A 203 -2.46 -5.44 -27.55
N ASN A 204 -2.35 -4.48 -26.63
CA ASN A 204 -1.08 -4.04 -26.08
C ASN A 204 -1.03 -4.15 -24.55
N CYS A 205 -2.13 -4.55 -23.92
CA CYS A 205 -2.23 -4.79 -22.50
C CYS A 205 -2.94 -6.10 -22.20
N LEU A 206 -2.27 -6.95 -21.44
CA LEU A 206 -2.80 -8.23 -20.96
C LEU A 206 -2.66 -8.30 -19.44
N ASN A 207 -3.76 -8.62 -18.76
CA ASN A 207 -3.81 -8.88 -17.34
C ASN A 207 -4.34 -10.30 -17.10
N LEU A 208 -3.47 -11.15 -16.57
CA LEU A 208 -3.76 -12.53 -16.21
C LEU A 208 -3.78 -12.66 -14.69
N TYR A 209 -4.74 -13.40 -14.15
CA TYR A 209 -4.86 -13.64 -12.71
C TYR A 209 -5.52 -15.01 -12.44
N GLY A 210 -5.66 -15.42 -11.18
CA GLY A 210 -6.32 -16.68 -10.82
C GLY A 210 -5.36 -17.87 -10.82
N ASN A 211 -5.87 -19.08 -11.00
CA ASN A 211 -5.07 -20.30 -10.81
C ASN A 211 -4.34 -20.74 -12.10
N ILE A 212 -3.11 -21.22 -11.97
CA ILE A 212 -2.37 -21.86 -13.07
C ILE A 212 -1.40 -22.92 -12.54
N THR A 213 -1.25 -24.04 -13.26
CA THR A 213 -0.23 -25.06 -12.99
C THR A 213 1.04 -24.78 -13.80
N PRO A 214 2.23 -25.30 -13.42
CA PRO A 214 3.47 -25.13 -14.18
C PRO A 214 3.36 -25.53 -15.65
N ASP A 215 2.82 -26.71 -15.94
CA ASP A 215 2.59 -27.22 -17.31
C ASP A 215 1.79 -26.23 -18.16
N ARG A 216 0.70 -25.71 -17.58
CA ARG A 216 -0.18 -24.75 -18.25
C ARG A 216 0.45 -23.38 -18.39
N MET A 217 1.39 -23.03 -17.52
CA MET A 217 2.15 -21.80 -17.64
C MET A 217 3.07 -21.82 -18.87
N GLU A 218 3.55 -22.98 -19.30
CA GLU A 218 4.36 -23.08 -20.52
C GLU A 218 3.59 -22.60 -21.76
N SER A 219 2.28 -22.86 -21.82
CA SER A 219 1.40 -22.33 -22.88
C SER A 219 1.49 -20.80 -22.99
N LEU A 220 1.68 -20.06 -21.89
CA LEU A 220 1.81 -18.60 -21.94
C LEU A 220 3.02 -18.12 -22.76
N LEU A 221 4.05 -18.96 -22.98
CA LEU A 221 5.17 -18.64 -23.87
C LEU A 221 4.74 -18.39 -25.32
N LYS A 222 3.56 -18.88 -25.73
CA LYS A 222 2.99 -18.63 -27.06
C LYS A 222 2.45 -17.20 -27.22
N ILE A 223 2.24 -16.43 -26.15
CA ILE A 223 1.82 -15.02 -26.21
C ILE A 223 2.77 -14.22 -27.11
N PRO A 224 2.30 -13.55 -28.17
CA PRO A 224 3.15 -12.75 -29.05
C PRO A 224 3.92 -11.67 -28.28
N ALA A 225 5.15 -11.37 -28.72
CA ALA A 225 5.89 -10.23 -28.18
C ALA A 225 5.20 -8.91 -28.59
N GLY A 226 5.43 -7.84 -27.82
CA GLY A 226 4.93 -6.50 -28.18
C GLY A 226 3.96 -5.89 -27.16
N LEU A 227 3.68 -6.57 -26.05
CA LEU A 227 2.86 -5.97 -25.00
C LEU A 227 3.58 -4.75 -24.40
N LYS A 228 2.82 -3.66 -24.27
CA LYS A 228 3.25 -2.45 -23.55
C LYS A 228 2.98 -2.56 -22.06
N LYS A 229 1.98 -3.35 -21.69
CA LYS A 229 1.59 -3.56 -20.30
C LYS A 229 1.31 -5.04 -20.08
N PHE A 230 1.96 -5.62 -19.09
CA PHE A 230 1.71 -6.99 -18.71
C PHE A 230 1.51 -7.05 -17.20
N THR A 231 0.38 -7.61 -16.79
CA THR A 231 0.08 -7.88 -15.39
C THR A 231 -0.12 -9.38 -15.25
N PHE A 232 0.69 -9.99 -14.39
CA PHE A 232 0.61 -11.41 -14.05
C PHE A 232 0.35 -11.50 -12.55
N GLY A 233 -0.93 -11.46 -12.16
CA GLY A 233 -1.37 -11.52 -10.78
C GLY A 233 -1.26 -10.20 -10.02
N GLY A 234 -1.90 -9.14 -10.53
CA GLY A 234 -1.84 -7.79 -9.95
C GLY A 234 -2.48 -7.67 -8.56
N PHE A 235 -3.67 -7.08 -8.48
CA PHE A 235 -4.43 -7.02 -7.21
C PHE A 235 -5.06 -8.36 -6.83
N ASN A 236 -5.31 -9.19 -7.85
CA ASN A 236 -5.72 -10.57 -7.70
C ASN A 236 -4.49 -11.40 -8.08
N PRO A 237 -3.81 -12.04 -7.12
CA PRO A 237 -2.58 -12.77 -7.39
C PRO A 237 -2.83 -13.96 -8.31
N VAL A 238 -1.77 -14.41 -8.98
CA VAL A 238 -1.77 -15.73 -9.61
C VAL A 238 -1.48 -16.75 -8.53
N PHE A 239 -2.38 -17.71 -8.38
CA PHE A 239 -2.22 -18.83 -7.48
C PHE A 239 -1.59 -19.99 -8.25
N LEU A 240 -0.40 -20.40 -7.80
CA LEU A 240 0.27 -21.55 -8.38
C LEU A 240 -0.16 -22.80 -7.64
N GLN A 241 -0.70 -23.75 -8.41
CA GLN A 241 -1.02 -25.10 -7.96
C GLN A 241 0.13 -25.98 -8.41
N LEU A 242 0.93 -26.47 -7.46
CA LEU A 242 1.94 -27.47 -7.71
C LEU A 242 1.38 -28.83 -7.34
N ASP A 243 1.55 -29.80 -8.22
CA ASP A 243 1.41 -31.19 -7.88
C ASP A 243 2.69 -31.68 -7.16
N ASP A 244 2.59 -32.78 -6.42
CA ASP A 244 3.71 -33.29 -5.59
C ASP A 244 4.97 -33.64 -6.40
N ASP A 245 4.82 -33.86 -7.71
CA ASP A 245 5.88 -34.27 -8.64
C ASP A 245 6.45 -33.12 -9.49
N ASP A 246 5.95 -31.89 -9.37
CA ASP A 246 6.36 -30.79 -10.25
C ASP A 246 7.77 -30.25 -9.91
N GLU A 247 8.64 -30.14 -10.93
CA GLU A 247 9.98 -29.55 -10.76
C GLU A 247 9.91 -28.02 -10.61
N GLU A 248 10.19 -27.52 -9.41
CA GLU A 248 10.11 -26.11 -9.05
C GLU A 248 11.00 -25.16 -9.90
N ASP A 249 12.12 -25.69 -10.40
CA ASP A 249 13.05 -24.96 -11.27
C ASP A 249 12.45 -24.63 -12.64
N GLU A 250 11.45 -25.41 -13.08
CA GLU A 250 10.79 -25.24 -14.36
C GLU A 250 9.93 -23.96 -14.36
N LEU A 251 9.19 -23.71 -13.28
CA LEU A 251 8.33 -22.55 -13.14
C LEU A 251 9.10 -21.22 -13.23
N GLN A 252 10.22 -21.12 -12.51
CA GLN A 252 11.10 -19.94 -12.56
C GLN A 252 11.60 -19.71 -13.99
N THR A 253 11.95 -20.81 -14.68
CA THR A 253 12.45 -20.81 -16.05
C THR A 253 11.38 -20.38 -17.04
N ILE A 254 10.13 -20.85 -16.90
CA ILE A 254 8.99 -20.47 -17.72
C ILE A 254 8.67 -18.99 -17.55
N LEU A 255 8.55 -18.50 -16.31
CA LEU A 255 8.28 -17.08 -16.06
C LEU A 255 9.40 -16.20 -16.63
N TYR A 256 10.67 -16.57 -16.42
CA TYR A 256 11.80 -15.84 -16.99
C TYR A 256 11.72 -15.77 -18.51
N LYS A 257 11.46 -16.90 -19.20
CA LYS A 257 11.31 -16.95 -20.67
C LYS A 257 10.15 -16.06 -21.14
N LEU A 258 9.00 -16.11 -20.45
CA LEU A 258 7.84 -15.29 -20.75
C LEU A 258 8.17 -13.79 -20.63
N LEU A 259 8.76 -13.39 -19.51
CA LEU A 259 9.13 -12.00 -19.25
C LEU A 259 10.21 -11.53 -20.23
N LYS A 260 11.21 -12.37 -20.54
CA LYS A 260 12.28 -12.04 -21.49
C LYS A 260 11.72 -11.73 -22.87
N LYS A 261 10.71 -12.50 -23.31
CA LYS A 261 10.00 -12.27 -24.57
C LYS A 261 9.29 -10.91 -24.62
N GLN A 262 8.73 -10.45 -23.50
CA GLN A 262 7.96 -9.21 -23.43
C GLN A 262 8.80 -7.97 -23.04
N ALA A 263 9.94 -8.16 -22.38
CA ALA A 263 10.77 -7.10 -21.83
C ALA A 263 11.15 -5.96 -22.82
N PRO A 264 11.43 -6.22 -24.11
CA PRO A 264 11.80 -5.17 -25.06
C PRO A 264 10.72 -4.14 -25.36
N THR A 265 9.46 -4.38 -25.01
CA THR A 265 8.34 -3.45 -25.29
C THR A 265 7.57 -3.03 -24.05
N LEU A 266 7.81 -3.68 -22.91
CA LEU A 266 7.08 -3.43 -21.68
C LEU A 266 7.37 -2.05 -21.11
N GLU A 267 6.31 -1.24 -20.96
CA GLU A 267 6.33 0.06 -20.29
C GLU A 267 5.81 -0.02 -18.86
N LYS A 268 4.90 -0.97 -18.59
CA LYS A 268 4.39 -1.26 -17.24
C LYS A 268 4.36 -2.75 -17.01
N PHE A 269 4.93 -3.16 -15.89
CA PHE A 269 4.97 -4.54 -15.50
C PHE A 269 4.47 -4.67 -14.06
N SER A 270 3.57 -5.63 -13.85
CA SER A 270 3.06 -6.00 -12.54
C SER A 270 3.11 -7.51 -12.42
N VAL A 271 3.71 -8.01 -11.36
CA VAL A 271 3.70 -9.44 -11.03
C VAL A 271 3.28 -9.62 -9.59
N GLY A 272 2.36 -10.53 -9.35
CA GLY A 272 2.06 -10.99 -8.02
C GLY A 272 1.65 -12.46 -8.02
N ILE A 273 2.38 -13.23 -7.26
CA ILE A 273 2.30 -14.69 -7.26
C ILE A 273 2.14 -15.13 -5.81
N VAL A 274 1.20 -16.03 -5.56
CA VAL A 274 0.89 -16.60 -4.24
C VAL A 274 0.86 -18.12 -4.34
N TRP A 275 1.38 -18.79 -3.32
CA TRP A 275 1.38 -20.25 -3.21
C TRP A 275 0.36 -20.69 -2.17
N TRP A 276 -0.34 -21.80 -2.42
CA TRP A 276 -1.36 -22.29 -1.50
C TRP A 276 -0.79 -23.12 -0.35
N ASP A 277 0.27 -23.90 -0.56
CA ASP A 277 0.57 -25.01 0.38
C ASP A 277 2.03 -25.17 0.86
N ARG A 278 2.98 -24.33 0.44
CA ARG A 278 4.38 -24.47 0.89
C ARG A 278 4.95 -23.17 1.43
N ALA A 279 4.83 -22.97 2.75
CA ALA A 279 5.25 -21.75 3.45
C ALA A 279 6.78 -21.59 3.61
N GLU A 280 7.58 -22.59 3.25
CA GLU A 280 9.01 -22.63 3.61
C GLU A 280 9.97 -22.77 2.42
N MET A 281 9.50 -22.64 1.17
CA MET A 281 10.39 -22.81 0.01
C MET A 281 11.12 -21.51 -0.33
N GLU A 282 12.45 -21.59 -0.37
CA GLU A 282 13.31 -20.53 -0.86
C GLU A 282 13.43 -20.60 -2.39
N ILE A 283 12.71 -19.72 -3.08
CA ILE A 283 12.68 -19.68 -4.55
C ILE A 283 13.55 -18.52 -5.04
N GLU A 284 14.37 -18.74 -6.08
CA GLU A 284 15.14 -17.66 -6.71
C GLU A 284 14.47 -17.18 -8.00
N TRP A 285 13.68 -16.10 -7.94
CA TRP A 285 13.05 -15.53 -9.13
C TRP A 285 14.05 -14.77 -10.00
N LYS A 286 14.16 -15.24 -11.25
CA LYS A 286 15.03 -14.66 -12.29
C LYS A 286 14.24 -13.72 -13.19
N PHE A 287 14.70 -12.48 -13.29
CA PHE A 287 14.09 -11.45 -14.14
C PHE A 287 15.04 -11.00 -15.26
N PRO A 288 14.52 -10.72 -16.48
CA PRO A 288 15.32 -10.14 -17.55
C PRO A 288 15.59 -8.64 -17.31
N ILE A 289 16.36 -8.03 -18.21
CA ILE A 289 16.52 -6.57 -18.27
C ILE A 289 15.26 -5.94 -18.88
N PHE A 290 14.75 -4.86 -18.28
CA PHE A 290 13.56 -4.14 -18.72
C PHE A 290 13.90 -2.71 -19.19
N PRO A 291 14.29 -2.52 -20.46
CA PRO A 291 14.78 -1.24 -20.94
C PRO A 291 13.74 -0.12 -20.96
N PHE A 292 12.44 -0.44 -21.01
CA PHE A 292 11.36 0.54 -21.16
C PHE A 292 10.38 0.60 -19.98
N VAL A 293 10.55 -0.24 -18.95
CA VAL A 293 9.60 -0.29 -17.83
C VAL A 293 9.73 0.98 -16.98
N LYS A 294 8.66 1.77 -16.99
CA LYS A 294 8.51 2.98 -16.18
C LYS A 294 7.84 2.70 -14.84
N LYS A 295 6.96 1.69 -14.80
CA LYS A 295 6.21 1.31 -13.59
C LYS A 295 6.35 -0.18 -13.33
N LEU A 296 6.90 -0.49 -12.17
CA LEU A 296 7.10 -1.85 -11.69
C LEU A 296 6.26 -2.08 -10.42
N TYR A 297 5.46 -3.13 -10.43
CA TYR A 297 4.71 -3.60 -9.28
C TYR A 297 5.08 -5.06 -9.02
N ILE A 298 5.48 -5.36 -7.79
CA ILE A 298 5.90 -6.70 -7.39
C ILE A 298 5.18 -7.04 -6.07
N ASP A 299 4.40 -8.12 -6.06
CA ASP A 299 3.69 -8.61 -4.88
C ASP A 299 3.88 -10.12 -4.72
N PHE A 300 4.87 -10.50 -3.94
CA PHE A 300 5.09 -11.90 -3.58
C PHE A 300 4.74 -12.12 -2.12
N SER A 301 3.49 -11.80 -1.78
CA SER A 301 3.02 -12.02 -0.44
C SER A 301 3.20 -13.51 -0.04
N ARG A 302 3.84 -13.74 1.11
CA ARG A 302 4.02 -15.02 1.82
C ARG A 302 5.17 -15.94 1.40
N MET A 303 6.17 -15.46 0.67
CA MET A 303 7.30 -16.31 0.29
C MET A 303 8.63 -15.77 0.81
N GLN A 304 9.54 -16.67 1.20
CA GLN A 304 10.97 -16.40 1.19
C GLN A 304 11.44 -16.56 -0.24
N THR A 305 11.69 -15.46 -0.95
CA THR A 305 12.28 -15.56 -2.28
C THR A 305 13.46 -14.62 -2.40
N ARG A 306 14.41 -15.07 -3.21
CA ARG A 306 15.51 -14.27 -3.67
C ARG A 306 15.18 -13.76 -5.06
N ILE A 307 15.32 -12.47 -5.29
CA ILE A 307 15.12 -11.89 -6.63
C ILE A 307 16.47 -11.53 -7.24
N VAL A 308 16.72 -12.06 -8.43
CA VAL A 308 17.92 -11.79 -9.20
C VAL A 308 17.58 -11.32 -10.62
N PHE A 309 18.44 -10.49 -11.18
CA PHE A 309 18.26 -9.90 -12.50
C PHE A 309 19.40 -10.29 -13.44
N GLU A 310 19.07 -10.49 -14.71
CA GLU A 310 20.03 -10.70 -15.78
C GLU A 310 20.96 -9.48 -15.90
N THR A 311 22.26 -9.72 -15.93
CA THR A 311 23.29 -8.67 -15.87
C THR A 311 23.59 -8.03 -17.22
N LYS A 312 23.47 -8.81 -18.29
CA LYS A 312 23.64 -8.36 -19.67
C LYS A 312 22.64 -9.12 -20.51
N LEU A 313 22.15 -8.45 -21.56
CA LEU A 313 21.23 -9.09 -22.49
C LEU A 313 21.84 -10.40 -23.00
N GLU A 314 21.15 -11.51 -22.75
CA GLU A 314 21.53 -12.86 -23.18
C GLU A 314 22.76 -13.46 -22.49
N SER A 315 23.22 -12.94 -21.35
CA SER A 315 24.36 -13.55 -20.64
C SER A 315 24.00 -14.84 -19.90
N GLY A 316 22.75 -14.99 -19.46
CA GLY A 316 22.38 -16.05 -18.50
C GLY A 316 22.99 -15.87 -17.11
N ASP A 317 23.73 -14.77 -16.88
CA ASP A 317 24.33 -14.44 -15.59
C ASP A 317 23.37 -13.57 -14.78
N PHE A 318 22.98 -14.05 -13.60
CA PHE A 318 22.05 -13.37 -12.70
C PHE A 318 22.76 -12.81 -11.47
N ARG A 319 22.41 -11.58 -11.08
CA ARG A 319 22.98 -10.88 -9.92
C ARG A 319 21.91 -10.04 -9.20
N PRO A 320 22.20 -9.54 -7.99
CA PRO A 320 21.34 -8.55 -7.34
C PRO A 320 21.08 -7.33 -8.24
N ILE A 321 19.96 -6.65 -8.00
CA ILE A 321 19.48 -5.58 -8.89
C ILE A 321 20.52 -4.48 -9.12
N ASN A 322 20.68 -4.10 -10.39
CA ASN A 322 21.34 -2.86 -10.78
C ASN A 322 20.34 -2.00 -11.54
N TYR A 323 19.69 -1.05 -10.85
CA TYR A 323 18.63 -0.23 -11.45
C TYR A 323 19.04 0.47 -12.75
N ALA A 324 20.30 0.92 -12.87
CA ALA A 324 20.77 1.61 -14.07
C ALA A 324 20.83 0.68 -15.29
N GLU A 325 21.09 -0.60 -15.08
CA GLU A 325 21.17 -1.62 -16.13
C GLU A 325 19.81 -2.29 -16.35
N CYS A 326 19.16 -2.73 -15.27
CA CYS A 326 17.91 -3.48 -15.32
C CYS A 326 16.70 -2.61 -15.66
N PHE A 327 16.68 -1.33 -15.26
CA PHE A 327 15.53 -0.44 -15.42
C PHE A 327 15.93 1.04 -15.66
N PRO A 328 16.56 1.37 -16.80
CA PRO A 328 17.14 2.69 -17.07
C PRO A 328 16.12 3.85 -17.07
N VAL A 329 14.83 3.56 -17.24
CA VAL A 329 13.74 4.55 -17.29
C VAL A 329 12.71 4.39 -16.18
N LEU A 330 13.06 3.70 -15.08
CA LEU A 330 12.13 3.45 -13.98
C LEU A 330 11.71 4.75 -13.28
N GLU A 331 10.42 5.03 -13.26
CA GLU A 331 9.83 6.19 -12.59
C GLU A 331 9.16 5.81 -11.27
N PHE A 332 8.61 4.60 -11.19
CA PHE A 332 7.81 4.14 -10.07
C PHE A 332 8.04 2.65 -9.80
N ILE A 333 8.29 2.34 -8.54
CA ILE A 333 8.36 0.97 -8.01
C ILE A 333 7.44 0.85 -6.80
N ASN A 334 6.63 -0.21 -6.79
CA ASN A 334 5.86 -0.61 -5.62
C ASN A 334 6.10 -2.08 -5.36
N CYS A 335 6.63 -2.38 -4.19
CA CYS A 335 6.84 -3.75 -3.74
C CYS A 335 6.01 -3.97 -2.48
N ALA A 336 5.05 -4.88 -2.55
CA ALA A 336 4.35 -5.40 -1.38
C ALA A 336 5.12 -6.62 -0.90
N ILE A 337 5.74 -6.50 0.29
CA ILE A 337 6.69 -7.49 0.80
C ILE A 337 6.36 -7.75 2.27
N PRO A 338 6.17 -9.03 2.68
CA PRO A 338 5.88 -9.37 4.08
C PRO A 338 7.10 -9.40 5.00
N GLU A 339 8.32 -9.64 4.49
CA GLU A 339 9.54 -9.83 5.29
C GLU A 339 10.68 -8.84 4.97
N GLU A 340 11.52 -8.54 5.98
CA GLU A 340 12.63 -7.58 5.86
C GLU A 340 13.76 -8.05 4.93
N SER A 341 13.99 -9.36 4.80
CA SER A 341 15.08 -9.98 4.02
C SER A 341 15.07 -9.62 2.53
N TRP A 342 13.88 -9.36 2.00
CA TRP A 342 13.66 -9.00 0.59
C TRP A 342 14.06 -7.57 0.24
N VAL A 343 13.99 -6.67 1.23
CA VAL A 343 14.35 -5.27 1.02
C VAL A 343 15.79 -5.20 0.51
N GLU A 344 16.65 -6.12 0.93
CA GLU A 344 18.04 -6.23 0.47
C GLU A 344 18.16 -6.50 -1.04
N SER A 345 17.26 -7.29 -1.63
CA SER A 345 17.25 -7.58 -3.08
C SER A 345 16.92 -6.34 -3.93
N PHE A 346 16.22 -5.36 -3.36
CA PHE A 346 15.87 -4.10 -4.02
C PHE A 346 16.71 -2.90 -3.55
N LEU A 347 17.56 -3.07 -2.54
CA LEU A 347 18.48 -2.02 -2.10
C LEU A 347 19.78 -2.10 -2.92
N PRO A 348 20.30 -0.97 -3.43
CA PRO A 348 21.61 -0.98 -4.03
C PRO A 348 22.64 -1.44 -2.99
N SER A 349 23.50 -2.40 -3.33
CA SER A 349 24.51 -3.00 -2.44
C SER A 349 25.41 -1.96 -1.73
N LYS A 350 25.60 -0.78 -2.35
CA LYS A 350 26.39 0.33 -1.77
C LYS A 350 25.65 1.10 -0.66
N VAL A 351 24.31 1.09 -0.63
CA VAL A 351 23.51 1.85 0.34
C VAL A 351 23.59 1.23 1.73
N LEU A 352 23.62 -0.10 1.83
CA LEU A 352 23.81 -0.79 3.12
C LEU A 352 25.19 -0.45 3.71
N PHE A 353 26.24 -0.48 2.88
CA PHE A 353 27.61 -0.20 3.31
C PHE A 353 27.80 1.27 3.72
N LEU A 354 27.22 2.22 2.98
CA LEU A 354 27.27 3.66 3.29
C LEU A 354 26.36 4.07 4.46
N ALA A 355 25.31 3.30 4.77
CA ALA A 355 24.48 3.52 5.96
C ALA A 355 25.17 3.04 7.23
N ILE A 356 26.01 2.00 7.15
CA ILE A 356 26.75 1.43 8.28
C ILE A 356 28.07 2.18 8.53
N LEU A 357 28.73 2.69 7.48
CA LEU A 357 30.02 3.40 7.57
C LEU A 357 30.06 4.56 8.59
N PRO A 358 29.01 5.41 8.74
CA PRO A 358 28.97 6.48 9.74
C PRO A 358 28.80 5.99 11.18
N CYS A 359 28.34 4.75 11.38
CA CYS A 359 28.18 4.13 12.69
C CYS A 359 29.49 3.53 13.23
N ILE A 360 30.43 3.17 12.34
CA ILE A 360 31.74 2.60 12.70
C ILE A 360 32.59 3.56 13.57
N PRO A 361 32.65 4.88 13.29
CA PRO A 361 33.30 5.86 14.18
C PRO A 361 32.62 6.02 15.55
N LEU A 362 31.31 5.74 15.63
CA LEU A 362 30.56 5.81 16.89
C LEU A 362 30.84 4.59 17.78
N LEU A 363 30.98 3.41 17.17
CA LEU A 363 31.36 2.16 17.84
C LEU A 363 32.83 2.17 18.27
N THR A 364 33.74 2.68 17.44
CA THR A 364 35.18 2.73 17.75
C THR A 364 35.57 3.82 18.76
N LYS A 365 34.71 4.81 19.02
CA LYS A 365 34.93 5.84 20.06
C LYS A 365 34.42 5.45 21.45
N ALA A 366 33.68 4.35 21.58
CA ALA A 366 33.25 3.85 22.89
C ALA A 366 34.46 3.52 23.79
N ASP A 367 35.51 2.92 23.23
CA ASP A 367 36.75 2.59 23.95
C ASP A 367 37.56 3.84 24.35
N GLN A 368 37.53 4.89 23.51
CA GLN A 368 38.17 6.17 23.83
C GLN A 368 37.44 6.90 24.97
N ILE A 369 36.11 6.83 25.00
CA ILE A 369 35.28 7.37 26.09
C ILE A 369 35.51 6.60 27.38
N ALA A 370 35.61 5.26 27.33
CA ALA A 370 35.96 4.43 28.48
C ALA A 370 37.38 4.73 29.01
N SER A 371 38.35 4.94 28.12
CA SER A 371 39.71 5.35 28.50
C SER A 371 39.76 6.74 29.12
N LEU A 372 38.99 7.70 28.58
CA LEU A 372 38.87 9.05 29.12
C LEU A 372 38.22 9.03 30.50
N LEU A 373 37.17 8.24 30.68
CA LEU A 373 36.48 8.03 31.96
C LEU A 373 37.42 7.41 33.01
N THR A 374 38.24 6.43 32.60
CA THR A 374 39.24 5.81 33.49
C THR A 374 40.32 6.81 33.91
N LYS A 375 40.74 7.71 33.02
CA LYS A 375 41.69 8.80 33.33
C LYS A 375 41.08 9.89 34.20
N MET A 376 39.80 10.23 33.99
CA MET A 376 39.07 11.18 34.85
C MET A 376 38.85 10.63 36.25
N LEU A 377 38.51 9.35 36.39
CA LEU A 377 38.41 8.66 37.68
C LEU A 377 39.76 8.59 38.43
N LYS A 378 40.87 8.49 37.70
CA LYS A 378 42.22 8.53 38.28
C LYS A 378 42.60 9.95 38.74
N PHE A 379 42.26 10.97 37.94
CA PHE A 379 42.46 12.38 38.29
C PHE A 379 41.67 12.80 39.54
N GLU A 380 40.45 12.30 39.72
CA GLU A 380 39.62 12.57 40.90
C GLU A 380 40.15 11.87 42.16
N ARG A 381 40.82 10.73 42.02
CA ARG A 381 41.48 10.01 43.13
C ARG A 381 42.75 10.73 43.62
N ASP A 382 43.46 11.42 42.72
CA ASP A 382 44.72 12.11 43.03
C ASP A 382 44.50 13.60 43.41
N ALA A 383 43.36 14.20 43.06
CA ALA A 383 42.99 15.58 43.39
C ALA A 383 42.20 15.70 44.70
N ILE A 384 42.64 15.01 45.76
CA ILE A 384 42.20 15.28 47.13
C ILE A 384 43.11 16.38 47.67
N ILE A 385 42.83 17.64 47.37
CA ILE A 385 43.10 18.87 48.14
C ILE A 385 42.59 20.03 47.26
N LEU A 386 41.30 20.36 47.38
CA LEU A 386 40.75 21.66 46.99
C LEU A 386 39.60 21.95 47.99
N PRO A 387 39.59 23.11 48.67
CA PRO A 387 38.74 23.34 49.84
C PRO A 387 37.35 23.88 49.49
N ASP A 388 36.86 23.67 48.26
CA ASP A 388 35.54 24.16 47.86
C ASP A 388 34.54 23.01 47.73
N GLU A 389 33.77 22.80 48.80
CA GLU A 389 32.70 21.79 48.91
C GLU A 389 31.70 21.79 47.74
N ARG A 390 31.53 22.93 47.04
CA ARG A 390 30.59 23.04 45.92
C ARG A 390 31.12 22.39 44.66
N LEU A 391 32.43 22.49 44.40
CA LEU A 391 33.07 21.84 43.25
C LEU A 391 33.20 20.32 43.48
N THR A 392 33.50 19.91 44.72
CA THR A 392 33.61 18.48 45.08
C THR A 392 32.27 17.77 44.97
N ARG A 393 31.16 18.42 45.34
CA ARG A 393 29.81 17.86 45.11
C ARG A 393 29.48 17.81 43.63
N ALA A 394 29.76 18.86 42.85
CA ALA A 394 29.48 18.86 41.41
C ALA A 394 30.29 17.80 40.65
N GLY A 395 31.56 17.59 41.03
CA GLY A 395 32.41 16.50 40.52
C GLY A 395 31.85 15.13 40.87
N TYR A 396 31.52 14.91 42.15
CA TYR A 396 30.92 13.65 42.61
C TYR A 396 29.60 13.33 41.88
N TRP A 397 28.75 14.34 41.63
CA TRP A 397 27.50 14.19 40.88
C TRP A 397 27.73 13.89 39.40
N PHE A 398 28.73 14.51 38.77
CA PHE A 398 29.06 14.27 37.37
C PHE A 398 29.68 12.87 37.16
N THR A 399 30.56 12.44 38.08
CA THR A 399 31.16 11.10 38.09
C THR A 399 30.10 10.03 38.36
N LEU A 400 29.12 10.28 39.22
CA LEU A 400 28.01 9.35 39.50
C LEU A 400 27.10 9.16 38.27
N VAL A 401 26.79 10.25 37.54
CA VAL A 401 25.98 10.20 36.30
C VAL A 401 26.72 9.46 35.20
N LEU A 402 28.03 9.68 35.06
CA LEU A 402 28.86 9.00 34.06
C LEU A 402 29.12 7.53 34.40
N TYR A 403 29.31 7.20 35.68
CA TYR A 403 29.38 5.82 36.16
C TYR A 403 28.06 5.08 35.92
N GLN A 404 26.91 5.72 36.19
CA GLN A 404 25.60 5.15 35.87
C GLN A 404 25.39 4.95 34.37
N PHE A 405 25.85 5.87 33.51
CA PHE A 405 25.78 5.72 32.06
C PHE A 405 26.66 4.55 31.56
N SER A 406 27.88 4.42 32.12
CA SER A 406 28.77 3.31 31.84
C SER A 406 28.18 1.97 32.28
N VAL A 407 27.62 1.91 33.49
CA VAL A 407 26.98 0.72 34.08
C VAL A 407 25.70 0.35 33.33
N THR A 408 24.87 1.31 32.91
CA THR A 408 23.70 1.01 32.07
C THR A 408 24.10 0.54 30.68
N SER A 409 25.18 1.07 30.08
CA SER A 409 25.66 0.59 28.78
C SER A 409 26.30 -0.81 28.82
N THR A 410 26.87 -1.21 29.96
CA THR A 410 27.48 -2.55 30.15
C THR A 410 26.52 -3.58 30.73
N LEU A 411 25.50 -3.17 31.49
CA LEU A 411 24.46 -4.08 32.02
C LEU A 411 23.26 -4.24 31.07
N LEU A 412 23.03 -3.34 30.10
CA LEU A 412 21.93 -3.48 29.13
C LEU A 412 21.94 -4.84 28.41
N PRO A 413 23.10 -5.36 27.94
CA PRO A 413 23.15 -6.68 27.33
C PRO A 413 22.82 -7.83 28.31
N GLY A 414 23.16 -7.68 29.61
CA GLY A 414 22.89 -8.68 30.65
C GLY A 414 21.48 -8.62 31.27
N MET A 415 20.76 -7.51 31.12
CA MET A 415 19.36 -7.41 31.55
C MET A 415 18.39 -8.09 30.58
N PHE A 416 18.77 -8.26 29.30
CA PHE A 416 18.00 -9.06 28.33
C PHE A 416 17.97 -10.56 28.69
N THR A 417 18.93 -11.06 29.47
CA THR A 417 18.96 -12.48 29.90
C THR A 417 18.15 -12.79 31.17
N PHE A 418 17.60 -11.79 31.88
CA PHE A 418 16.90 -11.99 33.17
C PHE A 418 15.36 -11.83 33.11
N PHE A 419 14.77 -11.57 31.94
CA PHE A 419 13.32 -11.46 31.77
C PHE A 419 12.81 -12.36 30.64
N PRO A 420 12.55 -13.66 30.89
CA PRO A 420 12.02 -14.57 29.88
C PRO A 420 10.49 -14.52 29.73
N LEU A 421 9.83 -13.43 30.18
CA LEU A 421 8.37 -13.30 30.13
C LEU A 421 7.85 -12.27 29.12
N PHE A 422 8.74 -11.60 28.38
CA PHE A 422 8.35 -10.69 27.30
C PHE A 422 9.39 -10.71 26.16
N GLU A 423 9.22 -11.63 25.21
CA GLU A 423 9.70 -11.50 23.82
C GLU A 423 8.54 -11.06 22.91
N PRO A 424 8.75 -10.49 21.71
CA PRO A 424 9.86 -9.66 21.23
C PRO A 424 9.27 -8.33 20.73
N THR A 425 9.23 -7.29 21.57
CA THR A 425 8.80 -5.95 21.12
C THR A 425 9.82 -4.87 21.38
N ALA A 426 10.89 -5.16 22.12
CA ALA A 426 11.81 -4.13 22.61
C ALA A 426 13.07 -3.86 21.76
N ALA A 427 13.38 -4.73 20.79
CA ALA A 427 14.63 -4.66 20.02
C ALA A 427 14.70 -3.66 18.83
N PRO A 428 13.62 -3.15 18.19
CA PRO A 428 13.74 -2.39 16.93
C PRO A 428 13.87 -0.85 17.09
N PHE A 429 14.11 -0.32 18.30
CA PHE A 429 13.85 1.10 18.58
C PHE A 429 14.97 2.09 18.26
N LEU A 430 16.23 1.74 18.53
CA LEU A 430 17.36 2.59 18.17
C LEU A 430 17.52 2.75 16.64
N PRO A 431 17.37 1.67 15.84
CA PRO A 431 17.51 1.74 14.38
C PRO A 431 16.47 2.64 13.72
N SER A 432 15.22 2.63 14.20
CA SER A 432 14.11 3.39 13.59
C SER A 432 14.21 4.90 13.85
N GLY A 433 14.62 5.31 15.06
CA GLY A 433 14.93 6.72 15.36
C GLY A 433 16.15 7.25 14.60
N LEU A 434 17.22 6.46 14.53
CA LEU A 434 18.43 6.81 13.79
C LEU A 434 18.18 6.88 12.27
N ALA A 435 17.41 5.95 11.70
CA ALA A 435 17.01 5.98 10.30
C ALA A 435 16.23 7.25 9.96
N MET A 436 15.40 7.76 10.88
CA MET A 436 14.67 9.01 10.67
C MET A 436 15.61 10.23 10.64
N ILE A 437 16.63 10.25 11.52
CA ILE A 437 17.67 11.30 11.56
C ILE A 437 18.55 11.23 10.29
N ILE A 438 18.95 10.03 9.87
CA ILE A 438 19.77 9.82 8.66
C ILE A 438 19.02 10.29 7.40
N ASN A 439 17.75 9.89 7.26
CA ASN A 439 16.90 10.33 6.15
C ASN A 439 16.71 11.86 6.14
N TRP A 440 16.59 12.47 7.32
CA TRP A 440 16.49 13.92 7.46
C TRP A 440 17.76 14.65 6.98
N TRP A 441 18.94 14.12 7.30
CA TRP A 441 20.22 14.67 6.80
C TRP A 441 20.33 14.55 5.27
N GLY A 442 19.83 13.47 4.68
CA GLY A 442 19.73 13.30 3.23
C GLY A 442 18.88 14.39 2.57
N VAL A 443 17.68 14.66 3.11
CA VAL A 443 16.79 15.72 2.61
C VAL A 443 17.42 17.12 2.74
N ARG A 444 18.18 17.37 3.80
CA ARG A 444 18.88 18.65 4.01
C ARG A 444 19.98 18.91 2.98
N SER A 445 20.71 17.87 2.59
CA SER A 445 21.79 17.95 1.59
C SER A 445 21.23 18.28 0.19
N VAL A 446 20.15 17.62 -0.22
CA VAL A 446 19.49 17.84 -1.52
C VAL A 446 18.96 19.27 -1.67
N ARG A 447 18.49 19.86 -0.57
CA ARG A 447 17.92 21.21 -0.54
C ARG A 447 18.90 22.34 -0.90
N GLN A 448 20.18 22.20 -0.58
CA GLN A 448 21.13 23.32 -0.77
C GLN A 448 21.60 23.50 -2.22
N ASN A 449 21.41 22.49 -3.08
CA ASN A 449 22.05 22.46 -4.40
C ASN A 449 21.09 22.30 -5.60
N SER A 450 19.78 22.16 -5.40
CA SER A 450 18.84 21.88 -6.49
C SER A 450 18.28 23.15 -7.14
N THR A 451 18.54 23.33 -8.44
CA THR A 451 18.06 24.46 -9.25
C THR A 451 16.88 24.10 -10.16
N LEU A 452 16.69 22.81 -10.47
CA LEU A 452 15.67 22.33 -11.42
C LEU A 452 14.31 22.04 -10.75
N PRO A 453 13.17 22.32 -11.43
CA PRO A 453 11.83 22.04 -10.91
C PRO A 453 11.57 20.55 -10.59
N GLU A 454 12.17 19.64 -11.34
CA GLU A 454 12.03 18.19 -11.15
C GLU A 454 12.66 17.72 -9.83
N ASP A 455 13.82 18.29 -9.47
CA ASP A 455 14.49 17.99 -8.20
C ASP A 455 13.66 18.48 -7.01
N LEU A 456 12.99 19.63 -7.13
CA LEU A 456 12.08 20.14 -6.11
C LEU A 456 10.87 19.22 -5.93
N PHE A 457 10.32 18.67 -7.01
CA PHE A 457 9.19 17.73 -6.94
C PHE A 457 9.62 16.38 -6.32
N ARG A 458 10.80 15.87 -6.70
CA ARG A 458 11.40 14.67 -6.08
C ARG A 458 11.64 14.88 -4.59
N THR A 459 12.18 16.04 -4.20
CA THR A 459 12.41 16.43 -2.81
C THR A 459 11.09 16.50 -2.03
N TYR A 460 10.05 17.09 -2.62
CA TYR A 460 8.73 17.15 -2.00
C TYR A 460 8.13 15.75 -1.74
N ASN A 461 8.24 14.83 -2.70
CA ASN A 461 7.76 13.45 -2.53
C ASN A 461 8.54 12.70 -1.44
N GLN A 462 9.86 12.88 -1.36
CA GLN A 462 10.67 12.32 -0.29
C GLN A 462 10.28 12.88 1.09
N ILE A 463 10.00 14.18 1.19
CA ILE A 463 9.50 14.81 2.43
C ILE A 463 8.14 14.21 2.83
N LYS A 464 7.24 13.98 1.87
CA LYS A 464 5.91 13.40 2.13
C LYS A 464 5.99 11.93 2.58
N LEU A 465 6.91 11.16 2.02
CA LEU A 465 7.16 9.79 2.47
C LEU A 465 7.75 9.77 3.89
N LEU A 466 8.68 10.70 4.19
CA LEU A 466 9.25 10.85 5.52
C LEU A 466 8.18 11.25 6.55
N GLU A 467 7.26 12.15 6.18
CA GLU A 467 6.09 12.51 7.00
C GLU A 467 5.22 11.29 7.31
N LEU A 468 4.84 10.51 6.29
CA LEU A 468 4.00 9.32 6.49
C LEU A 468 4.67 8.32 7.44
N ARG A 469 5.97 8.06 7.25
CA ARG A 469 6.74 7.15 8.12
C ARG A 469 6.90 7.70 9.53
N SER A 470 7.15 9.00 9.67
CA SER A 470 7.29 9.65 10.98
C SER A 470 5.96 9.65 11.75
N ASN A 471 4.84 9.97 11.07
CA ASN A 471 3.50 9.91 11.65
C ASN A 471 3.12 8.48 12.06
N ALA A 472 3.42 7.49 11.22
CA ALA A 472 3.18 6.08 11.54
C ALA A 472 3.99 5.68 12.79
N CYS A 473 5.31 5.87 12.78
CA CYS A 473 6.19 5.55 13.90
C CYS A 473 5.78 6.28 15.20
N PHE A 474 5.39 7.56 15.10
CA PHE A 474 4.94 8.33 16.26
C PHE A 474 3.64 7.77 16.83
N ARG A 475 2.66 7.44 15.98
CA ARG A 475 1.36 6.89 16.39
C ARG A 475 1.46 5.48 16.95
N THR A 476 2.19 4.60 16.27
CA THR A 476 2.25 3.17 16.65
C THR A 476 3.21 2.91 17.80
N ASN A 477 4.32 3.65 17.88
CA ASN A 477 5.39 3.30 18.81
C ASN A 477 5.58 4.37 19.89
N VAL A 478 5.73 5.65 19.51
CA VAL A 478 6.13 6.71 20.47
C VAL A 478 5.00 7.03 21.45
N ILE A 479 3.75 7.16 20.99
CA ILE A 479 2.62 7.48 21.87
C ILE A 479 2.37 6.34 22.89
N PRO A 480 2.21 5.06 22.49
CA PRO A 480 1.96 3.99 23.44
C PRO A 480 3.11 3.81 24.44
N MET A 481 4.37 3.92 23.99
CA MET A 481 5.52 3.81 24.89
C MET A 481 5.62 4.98 25.86
N SER A 482 5.39 6.21 25.41
CA SER A 482 5.35 7.38 26.30
C SER A 482 4.26 7.22 27.37
N PHE A 483 3.11 6.67 26.98
CA PHE A 483 2.02 6.38 27.90
C PHE A 483 2.36 5.25 28.88
N LEU A 484 2.97 4.17 28.41
CA LEU A 484 3.42 3.04 29.24
C LEU A 484 4.48 3.49 30.25
N ILE A 485 5.48 4.27 29.82
CA ILE A 485 6.53 4.77 30.71
C ILE A 485 5.96 5.75 31.75
N ALA A 486 5.06 6.64 31.34
CA ALA A 486 4.38 7.55 32.26
C ALA A 486 3.50 6.79 33.26
N SER A 487 2.76 5.77 32.80
CA SER A 487 1.89 4.94 33.63
C SER A 487 2.68 4.09 34.61
N PHE A 488 3.69 3.38 34.14
CA PHE A 488 4.58 2.57 34.96
C PHE A 488 5.33 3.45 35.97
N GLY A 489 5.84 4.58 35.50
CA GLY A 489 6.49 5.59 36.32
C GLY A 489 5.61 6.11 37.46
N ASN A 490 4.36 6.44 37.17
CA ASN A 490 3.40 6.90 38.18
C ASN A 490 3.04 5.78 39.16
N THR A 491 2.71 4.57 38.68
CA THR A 491 2.34 3.44 39.54
C THR A 491 3.50 3.04 40.46
N PHE A 492 4.71 2.96 39.91
CA PHE A 492 5.90 2.57 40.65
C PHE A 492 6.32 3.64 41.66
N SER A 493 6.28 4.93 41.28
CA SER A 493 6.55 6.03 42.21
C SER A 493 5.52 6.11 43.34
N THR A 494 4.24 5.88 43.04
CA THR A 494 3.18 5.82 44.05
C THR A 494 3.39 4.64 45.00
N PHE A 495 3.73 3.46 44.46
CA PHE A 495 4.04 2.28 45.26
C PHE A 495 5.23 2.50 46.19
N ILE A 496 6.32 3.09 45.70
CA ILE A 496 7.51 3.40 46.52
C ILE A 496 7.18 4.44 47.60
N ALA A 497 6.40 5.47 47.26
CA ALA A 497 5.99 6.50 48.20
C ALA A 497 5.11 5.95 49.33
N ILE A 498 4.25 4.96 49.04
CA ILE A 498 3.38 4.31 50.02
C ILE A 498 4.14 3.25 50.84
N SER A 499 4.98 2.43 50.21
CA SER A 499 5.60 1.24 50.83
C SER A 499 6.81 1.55 51.74
N HIS A 500 7.45 2.71 51.62
CA HIS A 500 8.69 3.01 52.35
C HIS A 500 8.71 4.36 53.07
N ARG A 501 7.73 4.62 53.93
CA ARG A 501 7.64 5.86 54.73
C ARG A 501 8.81 6.08 55.70
N HIS A 502 9.58 5.04 56.06
CA HIS A 502 10.63 5.12 57.11
C HIS A 502 12.09 4.96 56.63
N LEU A 503 12.36 4.72 55.34
CA LEU A 503 13.74 4.49 54.82
C LEU A 503 14.09 5.39 53.62
N LEU A 504 13.40 6.53 53.50
CA LEU A 504 13.41 7.42 52.34
C LEU A 504 14.80 7.82 51.77
N PRO A 505 15.86 8.12 52.56
CA PRO A 505 17.08 8.70 51.98
C PRO A 505 18.04 7.70 51.33
N TYR A 506 17.83 6.39 51.42
CA TYR A 506 18.80 5.38 50.95
C TYR A 506 18.43 4.65 49.66
N ASN A 507 17.25 4.90 49.09
CA ASN A 507 16.78 4.15 47.93
C ASN A 507 17.17 4.84 46.61
N VAL A 508 18.19 4.31 45.94
CA VAL A 508 18.69 4.72 44.61
C VAL A 508 17.57 4.84 43.57
N LEU A 509 16.48 4.09 43.72
CA LEU A 509 15.29 4.16 42.87
C LEU A 509 14.65 5.55 42.78
N TYR A 510 14.76 6.38 43.82
CA TYR A 510 14.23 7.76 43.79
C TYR A 510 14.96 8.66 42.78
N PHE A 511 16.19 8.31 42.36
CA PHE A 511 16.96 9.04 41.36
C PHE A 511 16.75 8.50 39.94
N VAL A 512 16.45 7.21 39.80
CA VAL A 512 16.20 6.58 38.49
C VAL A 512 14.91 7.14 37.87
N PHE A 513 13.88 7.42 38.67
CA PHE A 513 12.61 7.91 38.16
C PHE A 513 12.68 9.32 37.53
N PRO A 514 13.23 10.37 38.19
CA PRO A 514 13.45 11.67 37.58
C PRO A 514 14.32 11.58 36.32
N LEU A 515 15.35 10.73 36.33
CA LEU A 515 16.24 10.54 35.19
C LEU A 515 15.51 9.95 33.98
N MET A 516 14.72 8.90 34.18
CA MET A 516 13.89 8.29 33.12
C MET A 516 12.82 9.25 32.61
N SER A 517 12.22 10.06 33.49
CA SER A 517 11.28 11.11 33.12
C SER A 517 11.94 12.19 32.24
N VAL A 518 13.14 12.65 32.61
CA VAL A 518 13.94 13.60 31.82
C VAL A 518 14.32 13.02 30.46
N LEU A 519 14.76 11.75 30.40
CA LEU A 519 15.08 11.06 29.15
C LEU A 519 13.85 10.97 28.22
N CYS A 520 12.68 10.61 28.77
CA CYS A 520 11.44 10.56 27.99
C CYS A 520 11.05 11.95 27.48
N CYS A 521 11.17 12.98 28.31
CA CYS A 521 10.93 14.36 27.90
C CYS A 521 11.88 14.78 26.77
N LEU A 522 13.16 14.42 26.85
CA LEU A 522 14.14 14.71 25.80
C LEU A 522 13.79 14.01 24.48
N VAL A 523 13.40 12.74 24.50
CA VAL A 523 12.98 12.00 23.30
C VAL A 523 11.75 12.64 22.66
N ILE A 524 10.72 12.97 23.45
CA ILE A 524 9.51 13.65 22.96
C ILE A 524 9.87 15.00 22.34
N LEU A 525 10.79 15.76 22.97
CA LEU A 525 11.20 17.08 22.52
C LEU A 525 12.04 17.00 21.22
N ILE A 526 12.95 16.02 21.10
CA ILE A 526 13.72 15.77 19.87
C ILE A 526 12.78 15.37 18.72
N MET A 527 11.85 14.45 18.96
CA MET A 527 10.90 14.00 17.92
C MET A 527 9.94 15.12 17.51
N GLY A 528 9.40 15.86 18.48
CA GLY A 528 8.52 17.01 18.24
C GLY A 528 9.22 18.15 17.48
N THR A 529 10.48 18.43 17.81
CA THR A 529 11.27 19.45 17.10
C THR A 529 11.67 19.01 15.68
N ALA A 530 11.98 17.73 15.46
CA ALA A 530 12.23 17.17 14.13
C ALA A 530 10.97 17.28 13.24
N ALA A 531 9.81 16.88 13.77
CA ALA A 531 8.51 17.01 13.10
C ALA A 531 8.17 18.48 12.78
N GLY A 532 8.34 19.40 13.73
CA GLY A 532 8.12 20.83 13.52
C GLY A 532 9.03 21.42 12.43
N LYS A 533 10.31 21.01 12.40
CA LYS A 533 11.24 21.39 11.34
C LYS A 533 10.83 20.81 9.98
N ALA A 534 10.37 19.56 9.92
CA ALA A 534 9.87 18.95 8.68
C ALA A 534 8.71 19.74 8.08
N ASN A 535 7.74 20.16 8.90
CA ASN A 535 6.62 20.99 8.46
C ASN A 535 7.10 22.37 7.95
N LEU A 536 8.01 23.02 8.69
CA LEU A 536 8.57 24.31 8.28
C LEU A 536 9.28 24.22 6.92
N VAL A 537 10.10 23.17 6.72
CA VAL A 537 10.83 22.94 5.47
C VAL A 537 9.87 22.64 4.32
N SER A 538 8.86 21.79 4.53
CA SER A 538 7.83 21.51 3.52
C SER A 538 7.10 22.78 3.07
N THR A 539 6.70 23.61 4.02
CA THR A 539 6.06 24.90 3.74
C THR A 539 6.96 25.83 2.93
N GLN A 540 8.27 25.83 3.24
CA GLN A 540 9.26 26.61 2.47
C GLN A 540 9.45 26.06 1.04
N VAL A 541 9.49 24.74 0.85
CA VAL A 541 9.58 24.10 -0.48
C VAL A 541 8.34 24.42 -1.31
N ILE A 542 7.14 24.34 -0.73
CA ILE A 542 5.89 24.72 -1.39
C ILE A 542 5.92 26.19 -1.80
N LYS A 543 6.38 27.10 -0.93
CA LYS A 543 6.55 28.53 -1.26
C LYS A 543 7.55 28.75 -2.40
N GLN A 544 8.66 28.01 -2.43
CA GLN A 544 9.65 28.10 -3.51
C GLN A 544 9.10 27.56 -4.84
N LEU A 545 8.32 26.46 -4.79
CA LEU A 545 7.60 25.95 -5.96
C LEU A 545 6.58 26.97 -6.49
N PHE A 546 5.83 27.65 -5.59
CA PHE A 546 4.91 28.74 -5.96
C PHE A 546 5.61 29.94 -6.61
N ALA A 547 6.82 30.28 -6.16
CA ALA A 547 7.56 31.42 -6.68
C ALA A 547 8.22 31.14 -8.04
N ARG A 548 8.66 29.90 -8.28
CA ARG A 548 9.44 29.54 -9.48
C ARG A 548 8.62 28.96 -10.61
N MET A 549 7.51 28.29 -10.31
CA MET A 549 6.67 27.71 -11.36
C MET A 549 5.49 28.62 -11.67
N HIS A 550 5.46 29.19 -12.88
CA HIS A 550 4.24 29.77 -13.48
C HIS A 550 3.17 28.71 -13.80
N LEU A 551 3.34 27.46 -13.34
CA LEU A 551 2.40 26.38 -13.57
C LEU A 551 1.02 26.65 -12.95
N ASN A 552 0.05 26.01 -13.59
CA ASN A 552 -1.38 26.03 -13.31
C ASN A 552 -1.68 26.05 -11.79
N ARG A 553 -2.10 27.23 -11.30
CA ARG A 553 -2.42 27.54 -9.88
C ARG A 553 -3.31 26.48 -9.21
N LYS A 554 -4.07 25.71 -10.00
CA LYS A 554 -4.92 24.59 -9.57
C LYS A 554 -4.13 23.39 -9.02
N ILE A 555 -3.03 22.99 -9.67
CA ILE A 555 -2.21 21.85 -9.22
C ILE A 555 -1.51 22.21 -7.90
N ILE A 556 -0.97 23.42 -7.81
CA ILE A 556 -0.27 23.86 -6.60
C ILE A 556 -1.25 24.07 -5.43
N LYS A 557 -2.48 24.55 -5.69
CA LYS A 557 -3.55 24.58 -4.66
C LYS A 557 -4.00 23.19 -4.19
N SER A 558 -3.73 22.13 -4.96
CA SER A 558 -4.01 20.75 -4.55
C SER A 558 -2.90 20.14 -3.68
N LEU A 559 -1.72 20.75 -3.62
CA LEU A 559 -0.65 20.37 -2.71
C LEU A 559 -1.02 20.86 -1.30
N LYS A 560 -1.55 19.94 -0.48
CA LYS A 560 -1.75 20.21 0.95
C LYS A 560 -0.41 20.45 1.63
N THR A 561 -0.38 21.41 2.55
CA THR A 561 0.69 21.54 3.52
C THR A 561 0.80 20.25 4.31
N VAL A 562 2.04 19.78 4.48
CA VAL A 562 2.39 18.62 5.28
C VAL A 562 1.96 18.90 6.73
N GLU A 563 1.12 18.06 7.29
CA GLU A 563 0.60 18.20 8.65
C GLU A 563 0.95 16.95 9.44
N VAL A 564 1.89 17.09 10.39
CA VAL A 564 2.19 16.03 11.35
C VAL A 564 0.98 15.90 12.29
N LYS A 565 0.14 14.89 12.03
CA LYS A 565 -1.09 14.65 12.80
C LYS A 565 -0.84 13.71 13.96
N CYS A 566 -0.71 14.28 15.14
CA CYS A 566 -0.81 13.56 16.40
C CYS A 566 -2.29 13.25 16.67
N LEU A 567 -2.75 12.05 16.30
CA LEU A 567 -4.16 11.57 16.34
C LEU A 567 -5.11 12.21 15.29
N ASP A 568 -6.35 11.71 15.20
CA ASP A 568 -7.37 12.12 14.21
C ASP A 568 -8.00 13.49 14.50
N THR A 569 -7.59 14.11 15.61
CA THR A 569 -7.86 15.51 15.94
C THR A 569 -6.52 16.25 16.00
N SER A 570 -6.50 17.52 15.60
CA SER A 570 -5.31 18.39 15.64
C SER A 570 -4.96 18.73 17.09
N ILE A 571 -4.53 17.73 17.86
CA ILE A 571 -4.07 17.91 19.22
C ILE A 571 -2.58 18.18 19.12
N GLY A 572 -2.21 19.45 19.28
CA GLY A 572 -0.81 19.86 19.29
C GLY A 572 0.00 19.10 20.35
N ILE A 573 1.32 19.04 20.14
CA ILE A 573 2.35 18.44 21.03
C ILE A 573 2.17 18.83 22.52
N MET A 574 1.44 19.91 22.80
CA MET A 574 1.04 20.36 24.13
C MET A 574 0.27 19.34 24.96
N THR A 575 -0.56 18.45 24.39
CA THR A 575 -1.44 17.61 25.24
C THR A 575 -0.71 16.49 25.98
N PRO A 576 0.20 15.72 25.34
CA PRO A 576 1.06 14.79 26.07
C PRO A 576 1.93 15.50 27.13
N LEU A 577 2.46 16.68 26.80
CA LEU A 577 3.26 17.49 27.74
C LEU A 577 2.41 18.03 28.91
N LEU A 578 1.16 18.42 28.67
CA LEU A 578 0.20 18.86 29.69
C LEU A 578 -0.26 17.70 30.58
N LEU A 579 -0.43 16.49 30.01
CA LEU A 579 -0.69 15.28 30.77
C LEU A 579 0.49 14.92 31.67
N ILE A 580 1.72 14.93 31.13
CA ILE A 580 2.95 14.70 31.90
C ILE A 580 3.12 15.77 33.00
N ALA A 581 2.90 17.05 32.67
CA ALA A 581 2.94 18.14 33.64
C ALA A 581 1.85 18.02 34.71
N GLY A 582 0.65 17.57 34.32
CA GLY A 582 -0.46 17.27 35.22
C GLY A 582 -0.14 16.14 36.18
N CYS A 583 0.40 15.03 35.68
CA CYS A 583 0.88 13.90 36.47
C CYS A 583 1.99 14.33 37.45
N ASN A 584 2.98 15.09 36.98
CA ASN A 584 4.05 15.62 37.85
C ASN A 584 3.51 16.54 38.94
N LYS A 585 2.56 17.43 38.62
CA LYS A 585 1.92 18.33 39.59
C LYS A 585 1.07 17.57 40.61
N LEU A 586 0.39 16.51 40.18
CA LEU A 586 -0.38 15.63 41.06
C LEU A 586 0.54 14.86 42.00
N MET A 587 1.65 14.32 41.50
CA MET A 587 2.66 13.61 42.29
C MET A 587 3.31 14.51 43.36
N VAL A 588 3.64 15.76 43.01
CA VAL A 588 4.15 16.73 43.98
C VAL A 588 3.09 17.04 45.05
N LYS A 589 1.82 17.20 44.67
CA LYS A 589 0.73 17.40 45.63
C LYS A 589 0.53 16.20 46.56
N VAL A 590 0.57 14.97 46.03
CA VAL A 590 0.46 13.74 46.83
C VAL A 590 1.65 13.63 47.79
N GLY A 591 2.87 13.93 47.33
CA GLY A 591 4.06 13.96 48.19
C GLY A 591 4.01 15.03 49.27
N LEU A 592 3.40 16.19 48.98
CA LEU A 592 3.20 17.26 49.97
C LEU A 592 2.07 16.96 50.98
N LEU A 593 1.02 16.24 50.56
CA LEU A 593 -0.07 15.79 51.43
C LEU A 593 0.29 14.55 52.26
N ALA A 594 1.32 13.81 51.85
CA ALA A 594 1.83 12.65 52.57
C ALA A 594 2.85 12.99 53.68
N LYS A 595 3.33 14.25 53.72
CA LYS A 595 3.98 14.87 54.88
C LYS A 595 2.93 15.35 55.86
#